data_AF-A0A944GQK1-F1
#
_entry.id   AF-A0A944GQK1-F1
#
_cell.length_a   1.000
_cell.length_b   1.000
_cell.length_c   1.000
_cell.angle_alpha   90.00
_cell.angle_beta   90.00
_cell.angle_gamma   90.00
#
_symmetry.space_group_name_H-M   'P 1'
#
loop_
_entity.id
_entity.type
_entity.pdbx_description
1 polymer ?
#
loop_
_entity_poly.entity_id
_entity_poly.type
_entity_poly.pdbx_seq_one_letter_code
_entity_poly.pdbx_strand_id
1 'polypeptide(L)' 'MSGWKTLLFNGVVGILVVIAQLAEYVSAVDLSAILPLNMTPWVIVAVGLVNILLRHVTKGSAGWIAKRGEA' A
#
# COMPACT_ATOMS: atom_id res chain seq x y z
N MET A 1 -0.94 23.29 20.79
CA MET A 1 -0.38 21.99 20.35
C MET A 1 0.74 22.26 19.37
N SER A 2 1.91 21.62 19.48
CA SER A 2 2.99 21.84 18.51
C SER A 2 2.57 21.32 17.12
N GLY A 3 2.96 22.01 16.04
CA GLY A 3 2.51 21.67 14.68
C GLY A 3 2.77 20.21 14.27
N TRP A 4 3.84 19.61 14.79
CA TRP A 4 4.16 18.19 14.59
C TRP A 4 3.11 17.23 15.19
N LYS A 5 2.58 17.54 16.38
CA LYS A 5 1.54 16.72 17.02
C LYS A 5 0.23 16.75 16.22
N THR A 6 -0.10 17.91 15.64
CA THR A 6 -1.28 18.06 14.77
C THR A 6 -1.09 17.33 13.44
N LEU A 7 0.10 17.38 12.84
CA LEU A 7 0.41 16.63 11.63
C LEU A 7 0.32 15.11 11.87
N LEU A 8 0.85 14.62 12.99
CA LEU A 8 0.75 13.21 13.35
C LEU A 8 -0.70 12.79 13.56
N PHE A 9 -1.49 13.56 14.32
CA PHE A 9 -2.90 13.26 14.55
C PHE A 9 -3.71 13.23 13.25
N ASN A 10 -3.57 14.27 12.42
CA ASN A 10 -4.28 14.34 11.13
C ASN A 10 -3.81 13.25 10.16
N GLY A 11 -2.52 12.93 10.17
CA GLY A 11 -1.97 11.83 9.37
C GLY A 11 -2.55 10.49 9.76
N VAL A 12 -2.64 10.19 11.07
CA VAL A 12 -3.25 8.95 11.58
C VAL A 12 -4.73 8.90 11.23
N VAL A 13 -5.49 9.98 11.45
CA VAL A 13 -6.92 10.03 11.09
C VAL A 13 -7.10 9.82 9.58
N GLY A 14 -6.29 10.47 8.74
CA GLY A 14 -6.33 10.27 7.29
C GLY A 14 -6.02 8.83 6.88
N ILE A 15 -5.00 8.21 7.48
CA ILE A 15 -4.67 6.79 7.24
C ILE A 15 -5.82 5.88 7.65
N LEU A 16 -6.47 6.12 8.80
CA LEU A 16 -7.60 5.33 9.27
C LEU A 16 -8.80 5.39 8.30
N VAL A 17 -9.09 6.57 7.72
CA VAL A 17 -10.14 6.72 6.71
C VAL A 17 -9.82 5.88 5.47
N VAL A 18 -8.58 5.93 5.00
CA VAL A 18 -8.14 5.11 3.85
C VAL A 18 -8.25 3.63 4.15
N ILE A 19 -7.83 3.19 5.34
CA ILE A 19 -7.96 1.79 5.78
C ILE A 19 -9.43 1.36 5.84
N ALA A 20 -10.31 2.18 6.41
CA ALA A 20 -11.73 1.87 6.51
C ALA A 20 -12.36 1.68 5.11
N GLN A 21 -12.05 2.58 4.18
CA GLN A 21 -12.55 2.48 2.81
C GLN A 21 -11.98 1.26 2.08
N LEU A 22 -10.70 0.94 2.28
CA LEU A 22 -10.12 -0.30 1.74
C LEU A 22 -10.76 -1.56 2.35
N ALA A 23 -11.11 -1.54 3.64
CA ALA A 23 -11.75 -2.66 4.31
C ALA A 23 -13.13 -2.96 3.70
N GLU A 24 -13.90 -1.96 3.25
CA GLU A 24 -15.15 -2.18 2.52
C GLU A 24 -14.91 -3.00 1.25
N TYR A 25 -13.88 -2.68 0.47
CA TYR A 25 -13.56 -3.42 -0.76
C TYR A 25 -12.98 -4.81 -0.49
N VAL A 26 -12.14 -4.96 0.54
CA VAL A 26 -11.51 -6.24 0.88
C VAL A 26 -12.49 -7.18 1.57
N SER A 27 -13.51 -6.67 2.27
CA SER A 27 -14.54 -7.48 2.93
C SER A 27 -15.39 -8.30 1.95
N ALA A 28 -15.46 -7.90 0.68
CA ALA A 28 -16.13 -8.66 -0.36
C ALA A 28 -15.37 -9.93 -0.78
N VAL A 29 -14.09 -10.05 -0.42
CA VAL A 29 -13.24 -11.19 -0.78
C VAL A 29 -12.92 -11.99 0.48
N ASP A 30 -13.44 -13.22 0.56
CA ASP A 30 -13.03 -14.15 1.60
C ASP A 30 -11.64 -14.72 1.31
N LEU A 31 -10.61 -13.99 1.74
CA LEU A 31 -9.22 -14.43 1.62
C LEU A 31 -8.97 -15.74 2.38
N SER A 32 -9.75 -16.05 3.42
CA SER A 32 -9.54 -17.28 4.21
C SER A 32 -9.92 -18.54 3.42
N ALA A 33 -10.82 -18.41 2.45
CA ALA A 33 -11.18 -19.49 1.53
C ALA A 33 -10.05 -19.85 0.54
N ILE A 34 -9.13 -18.91 0.28
CA ILE A 34 -8.06 -19.07 -0.72
C ILE A 34 -6.70 -19.22 -0.03
N LEU A 35 -6.51 -18.56 1.10
CA LEU A 35 -5.25 -18.47 1.81
C LEU A 35 -5.43 -18.86 3.30
N PRO A 36 -4.82 -19.99 3.72
CA PRO A 36 -4.78 -20.36 5.12
C PRO A 36 -4.17 -19.23 5.97
N LEU A 37 -4.75 -18.94 7.14
CA LEU A 37 -4.34 -17.82 8.00
C LEU A 37 -2.86 -17.85 8.40
N ASN A 38 -2.25 -19.03 8.51
CA ASN A 38 -0.82 -19.21 8.79
C ASN A 38 0.09 -18.85 7.60
N MET A 39 -0.45 -18.75 6.39
CA MET A 39 0.29 -18.40 5.18
C MET A 39 0.21 -16.91 4.82
N THR A 40 -0.74 -16.16 5.38
CA THR A 40 -0.89 -14.71 5.14
C THR A 40 0.41 -13.93 5.35
N PRO A 41 1.17 -14.11 6.45
CA PRO A 41 2.43 -13.38 6.65
C PRO A 41 3.45 -13.70 5.55
N TRP A 42 3.51 -14.96 5.10
CA TRP A 42 4.44 -15.42 4.07
C TRP A 42 4.10 -14.85 2.68
N VAL A 43 2.80 -14.75 2.35
CA VAL A 43 2.35 -14.11 1.11
C VAL A 43 2.71 -12.63 1.09
N ILE A 44 2.52 -11.92 2.19
CA ILE A 44 2.90 -10.51 2.29
C ILE A 44 4.41 -10.34 2.08
N VAL A 45 5.23 -11.20 2.71
CA VAL A 45 6.69 -11.21 2.50
C VAL A 45 7.04 -11.49 1.04
N ALA A 46 6.42 -12.50 0.43
CA ALA A 46 6.67 -12.85 -0.96
C ALA A 46 6.32 -11.71 -1.92
N VAL A 47 5.14 -11.08 -1.75
CA VAL A 47 4.72 -9.91 -2.54
C VAL A 47 5.70 -8.75 -2.36
N GLY A 48 6.15 -8.49 -1.13
CA GLY A 48 7.15 -7.46 -0.84
C GLY A 48 8.50 -7.73 -1.51
N LEU A 49 9.00 -8.96 -1.44
CA LEU A 49 10.24 -9.37 -2.10
C LEU A 49 10.16 -9.24 -3.63
N VAL A 50 9.06 -9.71 -4.22
CA VAL A 50 8.80 -9.56 -5.66
C VAL A 50 8.78 -8.08 -6.03
N ASN A 51 8.12 -7.22 -5.24
CA ASN A 51 8.09 -5.79 -5.49
C ASN A 51 9.48 -5.13 -5.44
N ILE A 52 10.33 -5.53 -4.48
CA ILE A 52 11.72 -5.05 -4.39
C ILE A 52 12.53 -5.49 -5.62
N LEU A 53 12.40 -6.76 -6.01
CA LEU A 53 13.08 -7.29 -7.20
C LEU A 53 12.61 -6.58 -8.46
N LEU A 54 11.29 -6.41 -8.62
CA LEU A 54 10.69 -5.66 -9.72
C LEU A 54 11.22 -4.22 -9.75
N ARG A 55 11.31 -3.55 -8.60
CA ARG A 55 11.90 -2.20 -8.52
C ARG A 55 13.38 -2.18 -8.90
N HIS A 56 14.12 -3.26 -8.64
CA HIS A 56 15.53 -3.35 -9.00
C HIS A 56 15.75 -3.59 -10.50
N VAL A 57 14.90 -4.40 -11.13
CA VAL A 57 15.00 -4.70 -12.57
C VAL A 57 14.34 -3.62 -13.44
N THR A 58 13.33 -2.92 -12.94
CA THR A 58 12.68 -1.82 -13.66
C THR A 58 13.49 -0.52 -13.53
N LYS A 59 14.24 -0.19 -14.58
CA LYS A 59 14.93 1.10 -14.72
C LYS A 59 14.04 2.09 -15.47
N GLY A 60 13.00 2.58 -14.82
CA GLY A 60 12.09 3.59 -15.35
C GLY A 60 11.41 4.34 -14.21
N SER A 61 11.08 5.62 -14.43
CA SER A 61 10.23 6.34 -13.50
C SER A 61 8.90 5.60 -13.37
N ALA A 62 8.37 5.46 -12.15
CA ALA A 62 7.04 4.89 -11.96
C ALA A 62 6.06 5.61 -12.92
N GLY A 63 5.16 4.87 -13.58
CA GLY A 63 4.35 5.38 -14.70
C GLY A 63 3.47 6.59 -14.37
N TRP A 64 3.27 6.91 -13.09
CA TRP A 64 2.62 8.12 -12.61
C TRP A 64 3.46 9.41 -12.75
N ILE A 65 4.77 9.29 -13.01
CA ILE A 65 5.65 10.39 -13.39
C ILE A 65 5.52 10.45 -14.91
N ALA A 66 4.38 10.96 -15.37
CA ALA A 66 4.33 11.52 -16.71
C ALA A 66 5.38 12.64 -16.72
N LYS A 67 6.38 12.56 -17.61
CA LYS A 67 7.27 13.68 -17.89
C LYS A 67 6.38 14.90 -18.18
N ARG A 68 6.29 15.85 -17.25
CA ARG A 68 5.90 17.22 -17.61
C ARG A 68 7.05 17.79 -18.43
N GLY A 69 7.00 17.62 -19.74
CA GLY A 69 8.04 18.14 -20.61
C GLY A 69 8.15 17.39 -21.93
N GLU A 70 7.03 17.21 -22.63
CA GLU A 70 7.06 17.18 -24.10
C GLU A 70 6.05 18.25 -24.52
N ALA A 71 6.61 19.29 -25.13
CA ALA A 71 5.97 20.51 -25.61
C ALA A 71 5.22 20.26 -26.92
#